data_AF-A0A1U7MTG6-F1
#
_entry.id   AF-A0A1U7MTG6-F1
#
_cell.length_a   1.000
_cell.length_b   1.000
_cell.length_c   1.000
_cell.angle_alpha   90.00
_cell.angle_beta   90.00
_cell.angle_gamma   90.00
#
_symmetry.space_group_name_H-M   'P 1'
#
loop_
_entity.id
_entity.type
_entity.pdbx_description
1 polymer ?
#
loop_
_entity_poly.entity_id
_entity_poly.type
_entity_poly.pdbx_seq_one_letter_code
_entity_poly.pdbx_strand_id
1 'polypeptide(L)' 'MARLKQEHSRLLGNGYCTRPKVMDCVYESICESCTFFQTTIEFRPTLLAQRDDACAKGQVARARIYDNLLEGLGNHEAS' A
#
# COMPACT_ATOMS: atom_id res chain seq x y z
N MET A 1 -18.03 16.21 21.29
CA MET A 1 -16.74 16.65 20.72
C MET A 1 -16.15 15.49 19.92
N ALA A 2 -16.52 15.35 18.65
CA ALA A 2 -15.90 14.34 17.78
C ALA A 2 -14.47 14.82 17.50
N ARG A 3 -13.47 14.15 18.09
CA ARG A 3 -12.07 14.38 17.76
C ARG A 3 -11.90 13.96 16.31
N LEU A 4 -11.91 14.94 15.39
CA LEU A 4 -11.33 14.76 14.06
C LEU A 4 -9.87 14.37 14.30
N LYS A 5 -9.59 13.07 14.41
CA LYS A 5 -8.26 12.55 14.12
C LYS A 5 -8.01 13.06 12.71
N GLN A 6 -7.16 14.07 12.61
CA GLN A 6 -6.61 14.47 11.33
C GLN A 6 -5.75 13.27 10.92
N GLU A 7 -6.39 12.28 10.30
CA GLU A 7 -5.76 11.04 9.86
C GLU A 7 -4.68 11.48 8.89
N HIS A 8 -3.43 11.38 9.35
CA HIS A 8 -2.31 11.76 8.53
C HIS A 8 -2.13 10.66 7.49
N SER A 9 -2.76 10.85 6.33
CA SER A 9 -2.57 10.02 5.15
C SER A 9 -1.74 10.82 4.14
N ARG A 10 -0.52 10.36 3.88
CA ARG A 10 0.27 10.85 2.74
C ARG A 10 -0.05 9.96 1.55
N LEU A 11 -0.51 10.55 0.46
CA LEU A 11 -0.73 9.83 -0.80
C LEU A 11 0.59 9.29 -1.36
N LEU A 12 0.57 8.02 -1.76
CA LEU A 12 1.63 7.31 -2.47
C LEU A 12 1.12 6.87 -3.85
N GLY A 13 1.99 6.32 -4.69
CA GLY A 13 1.61 5.87 -6.04
C GLY A 13 0.57 4.74 -6.05
N ASN A 14 0.48 3.96 -4.98
CA ASN A 14 -0.32 2.74 -4.88
C ASN A 14 -1.04 2.59 -3.52
N GLY A 15 -1.25 3.71 -2.82
CA GLY A 15 -1.91 3.69 -1.51
C GLY A 15 -1.60 4.91 -0.68
N TYR A 16 -1.63 4.74 0.62
CA TYR A 16 -1.47 5.78 1.62
C TYR A 16 -0.45 5.38 2.69
N CYS A 17 0.40 6.32 3.08
CA CYS A 17 1.18 6.19 4.30
C CYS A 17 0.40 6.80 5.45
N THR A 18 0.07 5.98 6.44
CA THR A 18 -0.67 6.40 7.65
C THR A 18 0.25 6.63 8.84
N ARG A 19 1.57 6.79 8.59
CA ARG A 19 2.55 7.02 9.65
C ARG A 19 2.26 8.37 10.34
N PRO A 20 2.21 8.38 11.68
CA PRO A 20 2.12 9.61 12.46
C PRO A 20 3.23 10.61 12.09
N LYS A 21 2.87 11.90 12.00
CA LYS A 21 3.82 13.00 11.68
C LYS A 21 5.03 13.07 12.59
N VAL A 22 4.88 12.63 13.84
CA VAL A 22 5.93 12.67 14.86
C VAL A 22 6.99 11.57 14.68
N MET A 23 6.76 10.61 13.78
CA MET A 23 7.71 9.55 13.47
C MET A 23 8.34 9.78 12.09
N ASP A 24 9.67 9.85 12.08
CA ASP A 24 10.45 9.98 10.84
C ASP A 24 10.47 8.68 10.02
N CYS A 25 10.67 8.82 8.71
CA CYS A 25 10.88 7.70 7.79
C CYS A 25 12.35 7.32 7.74
N VAL A 26 12.68 6.05 7.92
CA VAL A 26 14.03 5.54 7.60
C VAL A 26 14.12 4.97 6.19
N TYR A 27 12.97 4.60 5.60
CA TYR A 27 12.89 3.94 4.30
C TYR A 27 11.73 4.52 3.46
N GLU A 28 12.00 5.56 2.68
CA GLU A 28 10.98 6.21 1.85
C GLU A 28 10.55 5.41 0.61
N SER A 29 11.26 4.34 0.25
CA SER A 29 11.11 3.64 -1.04
C SER A 29 10.48 2.24 -0.98
N ILE A 30 10.13 1.72 0.20
CA ILE A 30 9.59 0.35 0.38
C ILE A 30 8.28 0.35 1.18
N CYS A 31 7.41 1.32 0.90
CA CYS A 31 6.17 1.50 1.64
C CYS A 31 5.31 0.23 1.62
N GLU A 32 5.30 -0.56 0.54
CA GLU A 32 4.43 -1.72 0.38
C GLU A 32 4.68 -2.87 1.37
N SER A 33 5.81 -2.84 2.09
CA SER A 33 6.12 -3.77 3.18
C SER A 33 6.08 -3.12 4.56
N CYS A 34 5.73 -1.83 4.65
CA CYS A 34 5.69 -1.07 5.89
C CYS A 34 4.35 -1.27 6.61
N THR A 35 4.36 -1.40 7.94
CA THR A 35 3.13 -1.56 8.74
C THR A 35 2.17 -0.36 8.67
N PHE A 36 2.65 0.81 8.26
CA PHE A 36 1.84 2.03 8.12
C PHE A 36 1.25 2.19 6.72
N PHE A 37 1.55 1.28 5.79
CA PHE A 37 1.00 1.31 4.45
C PHE A 37 -0.42 0.74 4.45
N GLN A 38 -1.31 1.49 3.82
CA GLN A 38 -2.68 1.07 3.57
C GLN A 38 -3.00 1.31 2.10
N THR A 39 -3.69 0.36 1.49
CA THR A 39 -4.21 0.49 0.12
C THR A 39 -5.70 0.21 0.12
N THR A 40 -6.37 0.67 -0.91
CA THR A 40 -7.83 0.53 -1.11
C THR A 40 -8.10 0.05 -2.52
N ILE A 41 -9.37 -0.29 -2.80
CA ILE A 41 -9.80 -0.80 -4.10
C ILE A 41 -9.50 0.17 -5.26
N GLU A 42 -9.44 1.47 -5.00
CA GLU A 42 -9.12 2.49 -6.00
C GLU A 42 -7.71 2.32 -6.60
N PHE A 43 -6.78 1.72 -5.85
CA PHE A 43 -5.42 1.45 -6.30
C PHE A 43 -5.24 0.06 -6.92
N ARG A 44 -6.29 -0.78 -6.96
CA ARG A 44 -6.21 -2.13 -7.56
C ARG A 44 -5.60 -2.11 -8.97
N PRO A 45 -5.98 -1.20 -9.90
CA PRO A 45 -5.38 -1.16 -11.24
C PRO A 45 -3.88 -0.87 -11.19
N THR A 46 -3.45 0.06 -10.32
CA THR A 46 -2.03 0.40 -10.14
C THR A 46 -1.25 -0.79 -9.57
N LEU A 47 -1.81 -1.47 -8.55
CA LEU A 47 -1.18 -2.65 -7.94
C LEU A 47 -1.01 -3.79 -8.95
N LEU A 48 -2.00 -4.02 -9.82
CA LEU A 48 -1.90 -4.99 -10.91
C LEU A 48 -0.79 -4.62 -11.89
N ALA A 49 -0.73 -3.37 -12.35
CA ALA A 49 0.31 -2.91 -13.26
C ALA A 49 1.72 -3.03 -12.64
N GLN A 50 1.86 -2.72 -11.35
CA GLN A 50 3.13 -2.83 -10.64
C GLN A 50 3.55 -4.29 -10.40
N ARG A 51 2.60 -5.19 -10.13
CA ARG A 51 2.84 -6.63 -10.10
C ARG A 51 3.32 -7.14 -11.45
N ASP A 52 2.65 -6.76 -12.53
CA ASP A 52 2.97 -7.23 -13.88
C ASP A 52 4.36 -6.72 -14.32
N ASP A 53 4.71 -5.48 -14.01
CA ASP A 53 6.06 -4.93 -14.20
C ASP A 53 7.12 -5.70 -13.39
N ALA A 54 6.82 -6.03 -12.12
CA ALA A 54 7.71 -6.84 -11.28
C ALA A 54 7.92 -8.25 -11.87
N CYS A 55 6.86 -8.88 -12.37
CA CYS A 55 6.93 -10.17 -13.05
C CYS A 55 7.76 -10.09 -14.34
N ALA A 56 7.52 -9.07 -15.18
CA ALA A 56 8.26 -8.85 -16.42
C ALA A 56 9.77 -8.65 -16.17
N LYS A 57 10.12 -8.05 -15.03
CA LYS A 57 11.52 -7.84 -14.60
C LYS A 57 12.12 -9.00 -13.81
N GLY A 58 11.38 -10.09 -13.58
CA GLY A 58 11.83 -11.23 -12.77
C GLY A 58 12.01 -10.90 -11.28
N GLN A 59 11.38 -9.83 -10.78
CA GLN A 59 11.47 -9.39 -9.39
C GLN A 59 10.52 -10.20 -8.50
N VAL A 60 10.80 -11.49 -8.30
CA VAL A 60 9.91 -12.45 -7.63
C VAL A 60 9.45 -11.96 -6.25
N ALA A 61 10.38 -11.44 -5.42
CA ALA A 61 10.04 -10.93 -4.09
C ALA A 61 9.08 -9.74 -4.15
N ARG A 62 9.23 -8.86 -5.15
CA ARG A 62 8.38 -7.68 -5.32
C ARG A 62 6.99 -8.04 -5.85
N ALA A 63 6.92 -8.95 -6.83
CA ALA A 63 5.64 -9.46 -7.34
C ALA A 63 4.79 -10.05 -6.20
N ARG A 64 5.42 -10.86 -5.32
CA ARG A 64 4.74 -11.46 -4.17
C ARG A 64 4.17 -10.44 -3.18
N ILE A 65 4.82 -9.28 -2.99
CA ILE A 65 4.28 -8.21 -2.16
C ILE A 65 2.95 -7.71 -2.75
N TYR A 66 2.92 -7.46 -4.06
CA TYR A 66 1.70 -7.00 -4.74
C TYR A 66 0.60 -8.07 -4.76
N ASP A 67 0.94 -9.35 -4.92
CA ASP A 67 -0.04 -10.45 -4.82
C ASP A 67 -0.74 -10.44 -3.46
N ASN A 68 0.02 -10.39 -2.36
CA ASN A 68 -0.56 -10.35 -1.01
C ASN A 68 -1.49 -9.13 -0.80
N LEU A 69 -1.12 -7.96 -1.33
CA LEU A 69 -1.94 -6.75 -1.25
C LEU A 69 -3.24 -6.91 -2.04
N LEU A 70 -3.17 -7.48 -3.24
CA LEU A 70 -4.33 -7.72 -4.11
C LEU A 70 -5.29 -8.77 -3.54
N GLU A 71 -4.75 -9.82 -2.90
CA GLU A 71 -5.52 -10.84 -2.16
C GLU A 71 -6.25 -10.22 -0.97
N GLY A 72 -5.54 -9.39 -0.18
CA GLY A 72 -6.14 -8.67 0.95
C GLY A 72 -7.31 -7.77 0.54
N LEU A 73 -7.20 -7.11 -0.63
CA LEU A 73 -8.29 -6.31 -1.19
C LEU A 73 -9.49 -7.17 -1.62
N GLY A 74 -9.25 -8.35 -2.21
CA GLY A 74 -10.35 -9.26 -2.63
C GLY A 74 -11.17 -9.80 -1.47
N ASN A 75 -10.53 -10.04 -0.32
CA ASN A 75 -11.22 -10.50 0.89
C ASN A 75 -12.08 -9.40 1.55
N HIS A 76 -11.69 -8.12 1.40
CA HIS A 76 -12.44 -6.98 1.93
C HIS A 76 -13.69 -6.61 1.12
N GLU A 77 -13.84 -7.12 -0.11
CA GLU A 77 -15.06 -6.97 -0.92
C GLU A 77 -16.19 -7.94 -0.51
N ALA A 78 -15.89 -8.96 0.30
CA ALA A 78 -16.82 -10.02 0.70
C ALA A 78 -17.42 -9.85 2.12
N SER A 79 -17.22 -8.70 2.77
CA SER A 79 -17.75 -8.40 4.12
C SER A 79 -18.75 -7.25 4.12
#